data_AF-A0A1G3R961-F1
#
_entry.id   AF-A0A1G3R961-F1
#
_cell.length_a   1.000
_cell.length_b   1.000
_cell.length_c   1.000
_cell.angle_alpha   90.00
_cell.angle_beta   90.00
_cell.angle_gamma   90.00
#
_symmetry.space_group_name_H-M   'P 1'
#
loop_
_entity.id
_entity.type
_entity.pdbx_description
1 polymer ?
#
loop_
_entity_poly.entity_id
_entity_poly.type
_entity_poly.pdbx_seq_one_letter_code
_entity_poly.pdbx_strand_id
1 'polypeptide(L)' 'MGSRGEVFSWRNTIGRRTYFFNVKENRTGDVFLNLVESKKNTETDFDRHSIVVFKDDLDVFMDGLNRAVRFIREGKPGN' A
#
# COMPACT_ATOMS: atom_id res chain seq x y z
N MET A 1 9.07 -20.60 1.35
CA MET A 1 10.08 -20.30 0.31
C MET A 1 10.35 -18.80 0.30
N GLY A 2 11.45 -18.42 0.95
CA GLY A 2 12.18 -17.16 0.80
C GLY A 2 11.43 -15.84 0.90
N SER A 3 11.02 -15.42 2.09
CA SER A 3 10.78 -14.01 2.44
C SER A 3 12.10 -13.23 2.49
N ARG A 4 12.90 -13.31 1.41
CA ARG A 4 14.18 -12.62 1.31
C ARG A 4 13.90 -11.17 0.95
N GLY A 5 14.07 -10.27 1.91
CA GLY A 5 13.83 -8.83 1.75
C GLY A 5 12.41 -8.37 2.05
N GLU A 6 11.55 -9.18 2.70
CA GLU A 6 10.29 -8.70 3.27
C GLU A 6 10.48 -8.51 4.77
N VAL A 7 10.49 -7.25 5.23
CA VAL A 7 10.77 -6.84 6.60
C VAL A 7 9.49 -6.80 7.44
N PHE A 8 8.39 -6.35 6.83
CA PHE A 8 7.07 -6.32 7.43
C PHE A 8 6.00 -6.57 6.38
N SER A 9 4.89 -7.17 6.80
CA SER A 9 3.76 -7.47 5.93
C SER A 9 2.49 -7.48 6.73
N TRP A 10 1.52 -6.68 6.29
CA TRP A 10 0.16 -6.73 6.77
C TRP A 10 -0.79 -6.92 5.59
N ARG A 11 -1.79 -7.77 5.77
CA ARG A 11 -2.79 -8.12 4.77
C ARG A 11 -4.18 -8.02 5.37
N ASN A 12 -5.12 -7.43 4.63
CA ASN A 12 -6.53 -7.49 4.97
C ASN A 12 -7.39 -7.68 3.72
N THR A 13 -8.39 -8.56 3.82
CA THR A 13 -9.32 -8.86 2.74
C THR A 13 -10.70 -8.37 3.12
N ILE A 14 -11.31 -7.58 2.24
CA ILE A 14 -12.67 -7.05 2.39
C ILE A 14 -13.43 -7.34 1.10
N GLY A 15 -14.36 -8.29 1.16
CA GLY A 15 -15.12 -8.74 0.00
C GLY A 15 -14.20 -9.26 -1.12
N ARG A 16 -14.21 -8.59 -2.28
CA ARG A 16 -13.38 -8.94 -3.45
C ARG A 16 -12.04 -8.20 -3.50
N ARG A 17 -11.71 -7.36 -2.52
CA ARG A 17 -10.46 -6.59 -2.49
C ARG A 17 -9.56 -7.08 -1.35
N THR A 18 -8.28 -7.23 -1.65
CA THR A 18 -7.24 -7.56 -0.68
C THR A 18 -6.20 -6.45 -0.70
N TYR A 19 -5.94 -5.86 0.45
CA TYR A 19 -4.92 -4.83 0.62
C TYR A 19 -3.69 -5.44 1.29
N PHE A 20 -2.51 -5.03 0.82
CA PHE A 20 -1.23 -5.43 1.37
C PHE A 20 -0.40 -4.19 1.69
N PHE A 21 0.15 -4.14 2.89
CA PHE A 21 1.04 -3.10 3.36
C PHE A 21 2.36 -3.79 3.70
N ASN A 22 3.30 -3.74 2.77
CA ASN A 22 4.58 -4.44 2.90
C ASN A 22 5.71 -3.43 3.07
N VAL A 23 6.66 -3.74 3.94
CA VAL A 23 7.96 -3.07 3.99
C VAL A 23 8.99 -4.06 3.48
N LYS A 24 9.75 -3.66 2.46
CA LYS A 24 10.74 -4.50 1.81
C LYS A 24 12.11 -3.84 1.84
N GLU A 25 13.13 -4.68 1.80
CA GLU A 25 14.54 -4.29 1.74
C GLU A 25 15.14 -4.82 0.45
N ASN A 26 15.80 -3.95 -0.30
CA ASN A 26 16.51 -4.34 -1.52
C ASN A 26 17.86 -5.01 -1.17
N ARG A 27 18.67 -5.34 -2.19
CA ARG A 27 19.97 -5.98 -1.97
C ARG A 27 21.03 -5.06 -1.34
N THR A 28 20.85 -3.75 -1.42
CA THR A 28 21.77 -2.73 -0.88
C THR A 28 21.40 -2.31 0.54
N GLY A 29 20.31 -2.84 1.10
CA GLY A 29 19.83 -2.52 2.45
C GLY A 29 18.80 -1.39 2.50
N ASP A 30 18.42 -0.83 1.35
CA ASP A 30 17.45 0.26 1.31
C ASP A 30 16.04 -0.29 1.49
N VAL A 31 15.32 0.35 2.41
CA VAL A 31 13.97 -0.03 2.79
C VAL A 31 12.95 0.81 2.02
N PHE A 32 11.88 0.18 1.56
CA PHE A 32 10.79 0.83 0.86
C PHE A 32 9.43 0.24 1.23
N LEU A 33 8.41 1.09 1.17
CA LEU A 33 7.01 0.70 1.34
C LEU A 33 6.46 0.20 0.01
N ASN A 34 5.69 -0.88 0.04
CA ASN A 34 4.94 -1.40 -1.10
C ASN A 34 3.48 -1.65 -0.71
N LEU A 35 2.61 -0.73 -1.13
CA LEU A 35 1.17 -0.80 -0.96
C LEU A 35 0.55 -1.50 -2.18
N VAL A 36 -0.25 -2.53 -1.94
CA VAL A 36 -0.88 -3.29 -3.03
C VAL A 36 -2.36 -3.38 -2.77
N GLU A 37 -3.13 -3.11 -3.81
CA GLU A 37 -4.50 -3.54 -3.90
C GLU A 37 -4.61 -4.70 -4.91
N SER A 38 -5.24 -5.78 -4.52
CA SER A 38 -5.64 -6.86 -5.42
C SER A 38 -7.16 -6.97 -5.42
N LYS A 39 -7.79 -6.74 -6.57
CA LYS A 39 -9.23 -6.84 -6.77
C LYS A 39 -9.55 -8.07 -7.60
N LYS A 40 -10.36 -8.97 -7.05
CA LYS A 40 -10.83 -10.17 -7.73
C LYS A 40 -11.98 -9.82 -8.67
N ASN A 41 -11.78 -9.98 -9.98
CA ASN A 41 -12.81 -9.76 -11.00
C ASN A 41 -13.65 -11.01 -11.21
N THR A 42 -12.99 -12.14 -11.43
CA THR A 42 -13.60 -13.48 -11.59
C THR A 42 -12.92 -14.48 -10.65
N GLU A 43 -13.22 -15.78 -10.74
CA GLU A 43 -12.56 -16.78 -9.89
C GLU A 43 -11.04 -16.84 -10.09
N THR A 44 -10.58 -16.57 -11.32
CA THR A 44 -9.19 -16.69 -11.75
C THR A 44 -8.53 -15.37 -12.11
N ASP A 45 -9.31 -14.29 -12.29
CA ASP A 45 -8.80 -12.98 -12.71
C ASP A 45 -8.71 -11.97 -11.56
N PHE A 46 -7.57 -11.29 -11.47
CA PHE A 46 -7.25 -10.34 -10.41
C PHE A 46 -6.57 -9.08 -10.99
N ASP A 47 -7.18 -7.92 -10.77
CA ASP A 47 -6.53 -6.64 -11.02
C ASP A 47 -5.61 -6.31 -9.85
N ARG A 48 -4.33 -6.07 -10.13
CA ARG A 48 -3.34 -5.73 -9.11
C ARG A 48 -2.79 -4.33 -9.34
N HIS A 49 -3.04 -3.44 -8.40
CA HIS A 49 -2.44 -2.12 -8.35
C HIS A 49 -1.35 -2.10 -7.27
N SER A 50 -0.17 -1.58 -7.60
CA SER A 50 0.99 -1.56 -6.71
C SER A 50 1.60 -0.17 -6.71
N ILE A 51 1.84 0.38 -5.52
CA ILE A 51 2.54 1.64 -5.32
C ILE A 51 3.77 1.34 -4.47
N VAL A 52 4.93 1.75 -4.95
CA VAL A 52 6.21 1.64 -4.25
C VAL A 52 6.65 3.04 -3.86
N VAL A 53 7.04 3.21 -2.59
CA VAL A 53 7.53 4.48 -2.03
C VAL A 53 8.85 4.20 -1.32
N PHE A 54 9.92 4.83 -1.79
CA PHE A 54 11.23 4.72 -1.16
C PHE A 54 11.29 5.57 0.10
N LYS A 55 12.24 5.24 1.00
CA LYS A 55 12.41 5.92 2.28
C LYS A 55 12.55 7.44 2.14
N ASP A 56 13.27 7.92 1.13
CA ASP A 56 13.53 9.35 0.92
C ASP A 56 12.26 10.15 0.57
N ASP A 57 11.26 9.50 -0.05
CA ASP A 57 9.99 10.12 -0.43
C ASP A 57 8.86 9.86 0.60
N LEU A 58 9.13 9.07 1.64
CA LEU A 58 8.10 8.54 2.52
C LEU A 58 7.35 9.64 3.27
N ASP A 59 8.05 10.67 3.75
CA ASP A 59 7.45 11.74 4.54
C ASP A 59 6.46 12.57 3.71
N VAL A 60 6.84 12.92 2.46
CA VAL A 60 5.98 13.67 1.54
C VAL A 60 4.77 12.82 1.12
N PHE A 61 4.98 11.53 0.84
CA PHE A 61 3.90 10.61 0.52
C PHE A 61 2.89 10.48 1.68
N MET A 62 3.39 10.33 2.91
CA MET A 62 2.54 10.18 4.10
C MET A 62 1.78 11.45 4.43
N ASP A 63 2.36 12.64 4.24
CA ASP A 63 1.64 13.91 4.38
C ASP A 63 0.48 14.00 3.37
N GLY A 64 0.73 13.71 2.09
CA GLY A 64 -0.32 13.68 1.06
C GLY A 64 -1.44 12.68 1.38
N LEU A 65 -1.08 11.46 1.79
CA LEU A 65 -2.04 10.42 2.18
C LEU A 65 -2.86 10.85 3.40
N ASN A 66 -2.22 11.37 4.44
CA ASN A 66 -2.90 11.80 5.66
C ASN A 66 -3.87 12.95 5.41
N ARG A 67 -3.50 13.93 4.56
CA ARG A 67 -4.38 15.01 4.14
C ARG A 67 -5.62 14.47 3.41
N ALA A 68 -5.44 13.54 2.46
CA ALA A 68 -6.54 12.91 1.74
C ALA A 68 -7.47 12.11 2.67
N VAL A 69 -6.91 11.31 3.58
CA VAL A 69 -7.68 10.54 4.58
C VAL A 69 -8.44 11.46 5.52
N ARG A 70 -7.81 12.55 5.97
CA ARG A 70 -8.44 13.56 6.81
C ARG A 70 -9.64 14.20 6.10
N PHE A 71 -9.48 14.57 4.83
CA PHE A 71 -10.56 15.13 4.02
C PHE A 71 -11.78 14.19 3.93
N ILE A 72 -11.54 12.89 3.70
CA ILE A 72 -12.60 11.87 3.67
C ILE A 72 -13.30 11.75 5.04
N ARG A 73 -12.55 11.76 6.14
CA ARG A 73 -13.09 11.58 7.50
C ARG A 73 -13.87 12.78 8.01
N GLU A 74 -13.44 13.99 7.68
CA GLU A 74 -14.10 15.23 8.14
C GLU A 74 -15.41 15.51 7.38
N GLY A 75 -15.71 14.76 6.30
CA GLY A 75 -17.03 14.73 5.68
C GLY A 75 -17.49 16.03 5.05
N LYS A 76 -16.59 17.00 4.82
CA LYS A 76 -16.92 18.22 4.08
C LYS A 76 -16.73 17.96 2.58
N PRO A 77 -17.80 17.73 1.79
CA PRO A 77 -17.71 18.06 0.37
C PRO A 77 -17.29 19.53 0.30
N GLY A 78 -16.32 19.84 -0.57
CA GLY A 78 -15.86 21.22 -0.76
C GLY A 78 -17.05 22.16 -0.86
N ASN A 79 -17.04 23.18 -0.01
CA ASN A 79 -17.98 24.29 -0.08
C ASN A 79 -17.73 25.12 -1.33
#